data_AF-A0A7C4KGM7-F1
#
_entry.id   AF-A0A7C4KGM7-F1
#
_cell.length_a   1.000
_cell.length_b   1.000
_cell.length_c   1.000
_cell.angle_alpha   90.00
_cell.angle_beta   90.00
_cell.angle_gamma   90.00
#
_symmetry.space_group_name_H-M   'P 1'
#
loop_
_entity.id
_entity.type
_entity.pdbx_description
1 polymer ?
#
loop_
_entity_poly.entity_id
_entity_poly.type
_entity_poly.pdbx_seq_one_letter_code
_entity_poly.pdbx_strand_id
1 'polypeptide(L)'
;WVHWPETMVTYLPEDKILFTCDFFGSHLATSELYAGEDPYVCTAAKRYYAEIMMPFRKTIQGNLKKIGNLDFDLIAPSHGPIYDKPKCILDSYEDWVSDRVANLVVIPYISMHGSTEIMVNYLVPSLAERGIQVQKFELSTTDIGKLAMALVDAATIVICTPTVHVGPHPSVFSATHLANALRPKLKYAAIIGSYGWGTKAVEQISGLIPNLKVEVLGTVLCKGLPRAADFSALDDLSEKIKEKHSRI
;
A
#
# COMPACT_ATOMS: atom_id res chain seq x y z
N TRP A 1 10.14 9.49 17.98
CA TRP A 1 10.74 8.65 16.94
C TRP A 1 9.76 8.41 15.79
N VAL A 2 10.27 8.11 14.60
CA VAL A 2 9.45 7.84 13.39
C VAL A 2 9.68 6.44 12.81
N HIS A 3 10.84 5.84 13.05
CA HIS A 3 11.11 4.42 12.78
C HIS A 3 12.21 3.83 13.67
N TRP A 4 13.14 4.66 14.17
CA TRP A 4 14.15 4.28 15.18
C TRP A 4 13.99 5.06 16.49
N PRO A 5 14.10 4.42 17.68
CA PRO A 5 13.84 5.05 18.98
C PRO A 5 14.61 6.35 19.26
N GLU A 6 15.83 6.48 18.74
CA GLU A 6 16.74 7.60 18.96
C GLU A 6 16.51 8.79 18.01
N THR A 7 15.66 8.65 16.97
CA THR A 7 15.41 9.77 16.04
C THR A 7 14.80 10.97 16.77
N MET A 8 15.45 12.13 16.62
CA MET A 8 14.99 13.43 17.13
C MET A 8 14.80 14.44 15.99
N VAL A 9 14.02 15.48 16.26
CA VAL A 9 13.82 16.64 15.39
C VAL A 9 14.38 17.86 16.12
N THR A 10 15.12 18.71 15.41
CA THR A 10 15.70 19.95 15.95
C THR A 10 15.11 21.13 15.21
N TYR A 11 14.60 22.11 15.96
CA TYR A 11 14.06 23.34 15.41
C TYR A 11 15.02 24.49 15.71
N LEU A 12 15.35 25.27 14.69
CA LEU A 12 16.15 26.49 14.77
C LEU A 12 15.23 27.70 14.56
N PRO A 13 14.78 28.37 15.64
CA PRO A 13 13.80 29.44 15.56
C PRO A 13 14.26 30.68 14.78
N GLU A 14 15.55 31.02 14.88
CA GLU A 14 16.13 32.22 14.29
C GLU A 14 16.04 32.20 12.76
N ASP A 15 16.30 31.02 12.17
CA ASP A 15 16.28 30.82 10.71
C ASP A 15 15.02 30.06 10.24
N LYS A 16 14.11 29.72 11.16
CA LYS A 16 12.86 28.99 10.88
C LYS A 16 13.08 27.65 10.16
N ILE A 17 14.09 26.88 10.61
CA ILE A 17 14.46 25.59 10.00
C ILE A 17 14.10 24.42 10.91
N LEU A 18 13.42 23.43 10.35
CA LEU A 18 13.14 22.17 11.00
C LEU A 18 14.05 21.06 10.45
N PHE A 19 15.06 20.67 11.24
CA PHE A 19 15.94 19.54 10.94
C PHE A 19 15.29 18.23 11.39
N THR A 20 14.93 17.38 10.43
CA THR A 20 13.96 16.30 10.65
C THR A 20 14.55 14.91 10.57
N CYS A 21 15.86 14.80 10.26
CA CYS A 21 16.51 13.53 10.00
C CYS A 21 15.67 12.74 8.97
N ASP A 22 15.34 11.49 9.24
CA ASP A 22 14.60 10.65 8.29
C ASP A 22 13.12 11.03 8.14
N PHE A 23 12.57 11.82 9.07
CA PHE A 23 11.19 12.28 8.95
C PHE A 23 11.08 13.24 7.76
N PHE A 24 10.07 13.07 6.91
CA PHE A 24 9.90 13.79 5.64
C PHE A 24 10.96 13.51 4.57
N GLY A 25 11.96 12.67 4.85
CA GLY A 25 13.02 12.35 3.90
C GLY A 25 12.57 11.56 2.67
N SER A 26 13.48 11.47 1.71
CA SER A 26 13.31 10.63 0.52
C SER A 26 14.65 10.11 0.01
N HIS A 27 14.65 8.93 -0.63
CA HIS A 27 15.80 8.44 -1.38
C HIS A 27 15.80 8.99 -2.81
N LEU A 28 15.88 10.31 -2.96
CA LEU A 28 15.99 10.99 -4.24
C LEU A 28 17.37 11.61 -4.40
N ALA A 29 18.16 11.10 -5.35
CA ALA A 29 19.41 11.72 -5.75
C ALA A 29 19.13 12.74 -6.86
N THR A 30 19.50 14.00 -6.62
CA THR A 30 19.37 15.12 -7.57
C THR A 30 20.54 16.10 -7.37
N SER A 31 20.81 16.93 -8.37
CA SER A 31 21.77 18.04 -8.28
C SER A 31 21.21 19.25 -7.53
N GLU A 32 19.88 19.33 -7.37
CA GLU A 32 19.21 20.43 -6.69
C GLU A 32 19.20 20.21 -5.17
N LEU A 33 19.57 21.23 -4.39
CA LEU A 33 19.52 21.17 -2.93
C LEU A 33 18.08 21.30 -2.40
N TYR A 34 17.26 22.11 -3.08
CA TYR A 34 15.88 22.44 -2.66
C TYR A 34 14.86 21.70 -3.53
N ALA A 35 13.71 21.37 -2.94
CA ALA A 35 12.63 20.64 -3.59
C ALA A 35 11.96 21.46 -4.71
N GLY A 36 11.82 22.78 -4.52
CA GLY A 36 11.17 23.66 -5.47
C GLY A 36 9.73 23.21 -5.78
N GLU A 37 9.42 23.07 -7.06
CA GLU A 37 8.11 22.59 -7.57
C GLU A 37 8.22 21.22 -8.26
N ASP A 38 9.32 20.47 -8.02
CA ASP A 38 9.53 19.19 -8.69
C ASP A 38 8.50 18.14 -8.19
N PRO A 39 7.59 17.67 -9.06
CA PRO A 39 6.57 16.70 -8.67
C PRO A 39 7.15 15.33 -8.27
N TYR A 40 8.39 15.04 -8.63
CA TYR A 40 9.06 13.78 -8.27
C TYR A 40 9.50 13.74 -6.81
N VAL A 41 9.69 14.89 -6.14
CA VAL A 41 10.15 14.95 -4.74
C VAL A 41 9.12 14.32 -3.81
N CYS A 42 7.87 14.79 -3.83
CA CYS A 42 6.81 14.25 -2.99
C CYS A 42 6.47 12.78 -3.37
N THR A 43 6.68 12.39 -4.64
CA THR A 43 6.57 10.99 -5.08
C THR A 43 7.65 10.09 -4.48
N ALA A 44 8.91 10.54 -4.46
CA ALA A 44 10.01 9.84 -3.83
C ALA A 44 9.83 9.73 -2.31
N ALA A 45 9.34 10.80 -1.68
CA ALA A 45 8.98 10.77 -0.26
C ALA A 45 7.86 9.79 0.04
N LYS A 46 6.87 9.63 -0.86
CA LYS A 46 5.82 8.62 -0.72
C LYS A 46 6.39 7.21 -0.75
N ARG A 47 7.38 6.93 -1.62
CA ARG A 47 8.09 5.64 -1.64
C ARG A 47 8.79 5.39 -0.31
N TYR A 48 9.53 6.37 0.17
CA TYR A 48 10.23 6.31 1.44
C TYR A 48 9.27 6.06 2.61
N TYR A 49 8.14 6.78 2.65
CA TYR A 49 7.09 6.55 3.62
C TYR A 49 6.54 5.12 3.54
N ALA A 50 6.24 4.66 2.32
CA ALA A 50 5.60 3.37 2.09
C ALA A 50 6.48 2.19 2.52
N GLU A 51 7.79 2.25 2.25
CA GLU A 51 8.72 1.17 2.54
C GLU A 51 9.18 1.17 4.01
N ILE A 52 9.27 2.34 4.65
CA ILE A 52 9.96 2.49 5.95
C ILE A 52 9.02 2.97 7.06
N MET A 53 8.23 4.02 6.80
CA MET A 53 7.54 4.78 7.84
C MET A 53 6.10 4.32 8.11
N MET A 54 5.47 3.66 7.12
CA MET A 54 4.07 3.24 7.17
C MET A 54 3.67 2.48 8.45
N PRO A 55 4.47 1.51 8.98
CA PRO A 55 4.12 0.79 10.22
C PRO A 55 3.96 1.69 11.44
N PHE A 56 4.59 2.87 11.43
CA PHE A 56 4.70 3.80 12.55
C PHE A 56 3.71 4.97 12.44
N ARG A 57 2.74 4.88 11.53
CA ARG A 57 1.67 5.85 11.26
C ARG A 57 1.12 6.56 12.51
N LYS A 58 0.76 5.83 13.58
CA LYS A 58 0.22 6.42 14.82
C LYS A 58 1.22 7.30 15.56
N THR A 59 2.49 6.88 15.62
CA THR A 59 3.56 7.68 16.22
C THR A 59 3.79 8.94 15.41
N ILE A 60 3.78 8.84 14.08
CA ILE A 60 3.94 9.97 13.17
C ILE A 60 2.80 10.98 13.32
N GLN A 61 1.54 10.55 13.48
CA GLN A 61 0.41 11.45 13.81
C GLN A 61 0.70 12.30 15.06
N GLY A 62 1.25 11.69 16.11
CA GLY A 62 1.64 12.41 17.32
C GLY A 62 2.77 13.41 17.08
N ASN A 63 3.73 13.06 16.22
CA ASN A 63 4.86 13.94 15.89
C ASN A 63 4.42 15.13 15.03
N LEU A 64 3.51 14.95 14.07
CA LEU A 64 2.92 16.04 13.28
C LEU A 64 2.26 17.10 14.20
N LYS A 65 1.52 16.66 15.23
CA LYS A 65 0.92 17.57 16.21
C LYS A 65 1.95 18.37 17.02
N LYS A 66 3.10 17.77 17.33
CA LYS A 66 4.17 18.45 18.11
C LYS A 66 4.82 19.57 17.30
N ILE A 67 5.04 19.35 16.01
CA ILE A 67 5.67 20.35 15.13
C ILE A 67 4.66 21.39 14.63
N GLY A 68 3.35 21.10 14.66
CA GLY A 68 2.32 21.98 14.10
C GLY A 68 2.19 23.38 14.75
N ASN A 69 2.77 23.60 15.92
CA ASN A 69 2.80 24.92 16.57
C ASN A 69 4.14 25.68 16.37
N LEU A 70 5.09 25.09 15.63
CA LEU A 70 6.37 25.71 15.32
C LEU A 70 6.26 26.55 14.04
N ASP A 71 6.97 27.68 14.00
CA ASP A 71 6.99 28.61 12.86
C ASP A 71 8.22 28.33 11.99
N PHE A 72 8.11 27.36 11.08
CA PHE A 72 9.20 27.00 10.17
C PHE A 72 8.80 27.22 8.71
N ASP A 73 9.76 27.74 7.93
CA ASP A 73 9.63 27.94 6.48
C ASP A 73 10.40 26.87 5.70
N LEU A 74 11.33 26.16 6.36
CA LEU A 74 12.15 25.09 5.76
C LEU A 74 12.04 23.78 6.55
N ILE A 75 11.93 22.65 5.83
CA ILE A 75 12.16 21.31 6.38
C ILE A 75 13.43 20.73 5.74
N ALA A 76 14.44 20.45 6.56
CA ALA A 76 15.72 19.86 6.14
C ALA A 76 15.82 18.40 6.64
N PRO A 77 15.48 17.40 5.80
CA PRO A 77 15.67 15.99 6.13
C PRO A 77 17.15 15.57 6.00
N SER A 78 17.49 14.38 6.51
CA SER A 78 18.80 13.73 6.30
C SER A 78 18.99 13.20 4.87
N HIS A 79 17.89 12.94 4.16
CA HIS A 79 17.87 12.31 2.85
C HIS A 79 16.94 13.06 1.89
N GLY A 80 17.47 13.34 0.69
CA GLY A 80 16.78 14.04 -0.37
C GLY A 80 16.83 15.56 -0.23
N PRO A 81 16.10 16.29 -1.09
CA PRO A 81 16.10 17.75 -1.10
C PRO A 81 15.47 18.39 0.16
N ILE A 82 15.88 19.61 0.46
CA ILE A 82 15.26 20.48 1.48
C ILE A 82 13.92 20.98 0.95
N TYR A 83 12.86 20.88 1.74
CA TYR A 83 11.57 21.47 1.38
C TYR A 83 11.58 22.95 1.73
N ASP A 84 11.77 23.78 0.71
CA ASP A 84 11.60 25.25 0.74
C ASP A 84 10.14 25.69 0.68
N LYS A 85 9.24 24.74 0.37
CA LYS A 85 7.78 24.87 0.44
C LYS A 85 7.20 23.69 1.22
N PRO A 86 7.21 23.74 2.57
CA PRO A 86 6.86 22.59 3.42
C PRO A 86 5.45 22.04 3.21
N LYS A 87 4.54 22.84 2.65
CA LYS A 87 3.14 22.48 2.48
C LYS A 87 2.94 21.15 1.73
N CYS A 88 3.67 20.89 0.64
CA CYS A 88 3.48 19.62 -0.11
C CYS A 88 3.71 18.40 0.78
N ILE A 89 4.81 18.39 1.53
CA ILE A 89 5.20 17.23 2.32
C ILE A 89 4.38 17.11 3.61
N LEU A 90 4.00 18.23 4.23
CA LEU A 90 3.10 18.25 5.37
C LEU A 90 1.71 17.71 5.01
N ASP A 91 1.09 18.25 3.96
CA ASP A 91 -0.23 17.82 3.48
C ASP A 91 -0.19 16.32 3.09
N SER A 92 0.90 15.88 2.44
CA SER A 92 1.11 14.48 2.07
C SER A 92 1.17 13.57 3.30
N TYR A 93 1.99 13.91 4.30
CA TYR A 93 2.10 13.12 5.52
C TYR A 93 0.80 13.11 6.31
N GLU A 94 0.10 14.25 6.42
CA GLU A 94 -1.23 14.32 7.03
C GLU A 94 -2.19 13.34 6.38
N ASP A 95 -2.17 13.23 5.05
CA ASP A 95 -3.00 12.27 4.34
C ASP A 95 -2.56 10.82 4.56
N TRP A 96 -1.27 10.52 4.39
CA TRP A 96 -0.73 9.16 4.54
C TRP A 96 -0.99 8.62 5.94
N VAL A 97 -0.91 9.47 6.96
CA VAL A 97 -1.20 9.04 8.34
C VAL A 97 -2.66 9.17 8.74
N SER A 98 -3.55 9.73 7.92
CA SER A 98 -4.99 9.75 8.20
C SER A 98 -5.65 8.38 8.02
N ASP A 99 -6.90 8.23 8.44
CA ASP A 99 -7.70 7.02 8.18
C ASP A 99 -8.39 7.02 6.81
N ARG A 100 -8.22 8.11 6.03
CA ARG A 100 -8.82 8.24 4.69
C ARG A 100 -8.15 7.25 3.74
N VAL A 101 -8.95 6.60 2.91
CA VAL A 101 -8.47 5.70 1.86
C VAL A 101 -9.11 6.13 0.54
N ALA A 102 -8.42 5.89 -0.56
CA ALA A 102 -8.95 6.09 -1.89
C ALA A 102 -9.88 4.94 -2.27
N ASN A 103 -10.80 5.20 -3.20
CA ASN A 103 -11.59 4.17 -3.89
C ASN A 103 -10.69 3.33 -4.84
N LEU A 104 -9.74 2.61 -4.24
CA LEU A 104 -8.63 1.93 -4.89
C LEU A 104 -8.51 0.49 -4.37
N VAL A 105 -8.43 -0.45 -5.32
CA VAL A 105 -8.14 -1.86 -5.10
C VAL A 105 -6.73 -2.17 -5.62
N VAL A 106 -5.89 -2.76 -4.77
CA VAL A 106 -4.54 -3.23 -5.14
C VAL A 106 -4.56 -4.75 -5.26
N ILE A 107 -4.09 -5.27 -6.39
CA ILE A 107 -4.16 -6.70 -6.74
C ILE A 107 -2.76 -7.27 -6.97
N PRO A 108 -2.02 -7.70 -5.93
CA PRO A 108 -0.83 -8.51 -6.10
C PRO A 108 -1.21 -9.92 -6.57
N TYR A 109 -0.65 -10.35 -7.70
CA TYR A 109 -0.94 -11.66 -8.27
C TYR A 109 0.28 -12.28 -8.95
N ILE A 110 0.25 -13.60 -9.08
CA ILE A 110 1.12 -14.33 -9.99
C ILE A 110 0.30 -15.42 -10.66
N SER A 111 0.73 -15.93 -11.81
CA SER A 111 0.13 -17.12 -12.41
C SER A 111 1.19 -18.00 -13.05
N MET A 112 1.14 -19.30 -12.77
CA MET A 112 2.08 -20.27 -13.36
C MET A 112 1.55 -20.85 -14.68
N HIS A 113 0.23 -21.00 -14.78
CA HIS A 113 -0.43 -21.67 -15.90
C HIS A 113 -1.65 -20.87 -16.43
N GLY A 114 -1.69 -19.57 -16.18
CA GLY A 114 -2.70 -18.65 -16.72
C GLY A 114 -4.04 -18.59 -15.97
N SER A 115 -4.45 -19.61 -15.21
CA SER A 115 -5.76 -19.61 -14.54
C SER A 115 -5.99 -18.42 -13.61
N THR A 116 -5.02 -18.12 -12.73
CA THR A 116 -5.09 -16.96 -11.83
C THR A 116 -5.10 -15.63 -12.61
N GLU A 117 -4.30 -15.54 -13.68
CA GLU A 117 -4.24 -14.36 -14.53
C GLU A 117 -5.58 -14.11 -15.24
N ILE A 118 -6.25 -15.16 -15.74
CA ILE A 118 -7.59 -15.06 -16.32
C ILE A 118 -8.58 -14.47 -15.31
N MET A 119 -8.56 -14.96 -14.05
CA MET A 119 -9.43 -14.44 -13.00
C MET A 119 -9.14 -12.96 -12.68
N VAL A 120 -7.87 -12.58 -12.59
CA VAL A 120 -7.46 -11.17 -12.35
C VAL A 120 -7.87 -10.28 -13.51
N ASN A 121 -7.63 -10.70 -14.75
CA ASN A 121 -7.98 -9.94 -15.95
C ASN A 121 -9.51 -9.84 -16.17
N TYR A 122 -10.30 -10.74 -15.58
CA TYR A 122 -11.76 -10.60 -15.50
C TYR A 122 -12.19 -9.64 -14.39
N LEU A 123 -11.57 -9.74 -13.21
CA LEU A 123 -11.93 -8.91 -12.06
C LEU A 123 -11.64 -7.42 -12.28
N VAL A 124 -10.52 -7.09 -12.91
CA VAL A 124 -10.10 -5.70 -13.15
C VAL A 124 -11.15 -4.86 -13.89
N PRO A 125 -11.66 -5.26 -15.08
CA PRO A 125 -12.73 -4.52 -15.75
C PRO A 125 -14.03 -4.53 -14.95
N SER A 126 -14.39 -5.65 -14.30
CA SER A 126 -15.60 -5.73 -13.46
C SER A 126 -15.58 -4.69 -12.33
N LEU A 127 -14.43 -4.46 -11.69
CA LEU A 127 -14.26 -3.38 -10.70
C LEU A 127 -14.25 -1.98 -11.34
N ALA A 128 -13.58 -1.82 -12.48
CA ALA A 128 -13.48 -0.53 -13.17
C ALA A 128 -14.84 -0.01 -13.66
N GLU A 129 -15.70 -0.89 -14.20
CA GLU A 129 -17.08 -0.59 -14.60
C GLU A 129 -17.94 -0.13 -13.41
N ARG A 130 -17.54 -0.49 -12.19
CA ARG A 130 -18.17 -0.05 -10.93
C ARG A 130 -17.56 1.23 -10.36
N GLY A 131 -16.68 1.90 -11.13
CA GLY A 131 -16.05 3.16 -10.76
C GLY A 131 -14.91 3.02 -9.74
N ILE A 132 -14.38 1.81 -9.54
CA ILE A 132 -13.30 1.55 -8.59
C ILE A 132 -11.96 1.58 -9.34
N GLN A 133 -10.99 2.33 -8.83
CA GLN A 133 -9.64 2.32 -9.39
C GLN A 133 -8.95 1.00 -9.04
N VAL A 134 -8.23 0.42 -10.00
CA VAL A 134 -7.54 -0.86 -9.81
C VAL A 134 -6.08 -0.72 -10.21
N GLN A 135 -5.18 -1.21 -9.35
CA GLN A 135 -3.77 -1.38 -9.66
C GLN A 135 -3.38 -2.83 -9.48
N LYS A 136 -3.08 -3.53 -10.59
CA LYS A 136 -2.58 -4.90 -10.56
C LYS A 136 -1.05 -4.94 -10.54
N PHE A 137 -0.51 -5.88 -9.79
CA PHE A 137 0.93 -6.11 -9.63
C PHE A 137 1.24 -7.56 -9.93
N GLU A 138 1.86 -7.80 -11.08
CA GLU A 138 2.35 -9.13 -11.47
C GLU A 138 3.67 -9.39 -10.74
N LEU A 139 3.67 -10.31 -9.79
CA LEU A 139 4.74 -10.45 -8.80
C LEU A 139 6.03 -11.10 -9.35
N SER A 140 6.04 -11.62 -10.57
CA SER A 140 7.29 -12.09 -11.21
C SER A 140 8.14 -10.93 -11.72
N THR A 141 7.55 -9.76 -11.95
CA THR A 141 8.21 -8.58 -12.55
C THR A 141 8.05 -7.29 -11.73
N THR A 142 7.21 -7.29 -10.70
CA THR A 142 6.86 -6.09 -9.91
C THR A 142 8.02 -5.57 -9.06
N ASP A 143 8.22 -4.25 -9.10
CA ASP A 143 8.96 -3.51 -8.07
C ASP A 143 8.12 -3.46 -6.79
N ILE A 144 8.61 -4.12 -5.75
CA ILE A 144 7.96 -4.21 -4.43
C ILE A 144 7.71 -2.83 -3.81
N GLY A 145 8.56 -1.84 -4.08
CA GLY A 145 8.36 -0.47 -3.63
C GLY A 145 7.13 0.19 -4.25
N LYS A 146 6.84 -0.10 -5.52
CA LYS A 146 5.62 0.38 -6.17
C LYS A 146 4.37 -0.27 -5.58
N LEU A 147 4.44 -1.56 -5.24
CA LEU A 147 3.37 -2.24 -4.51
C LEU A 147 3.14 -1.58 -3.14
N ALA A 148 4.20 -1.34 -2.37
CA ALA A 148 4.12 -0.67 -1.08
C ALA A 148 3.51 0.74 -1.22
N MET A 149 3.93 1.52 -2.22
CA MET A 149 3.38 2.85 -2.50
C MET A 149 1.88 2.82 -2.80
N ALA A 150 1.41 1.87 -3.61
CA ALA A 150 -0.02 1.73 -3.92
C ALA A 150 -0.85 1.39 -2.69
N LEU A 151 -0.28 0.62 -1.75
CA LEU A 151 -0.93 0.28 -0.48
C LEU A 151 -1.08 1.48 0.47
N VAL A 152 -0.36 2.59 0.25
CA VAL A 152 -0.51 3.81 1.07
C VAL A 152 -1.95 4.31 1.02
N ASP A 153 -2.58 4.33 -0.17
CA ASP A 153 -3.91 4.92 -0.35
C ASP A 153 -5.03 3.87 -0.45
N ALA A 154 -4.69 2.61 -0.70
CA ALA A 154 -5.66 1.58 -1.01
C ALA A 154 -6.68 1.35 0.12
N ALA A 155 -7.95 1.18 -0.25
CA ALA A 155 -8.99 0.71 0.66
C ALA A 155 -8.99 -0.82 0.77
N THR A 156 -8.70 -1.51 -0.35
CA THR A 156 -8.82 -2.96 -0.46
C THR A 156 -7.58 -3.58 -1.11
N ILE A 157 -7.16 -4.73 -0.58
CA ILE A 157 -6.17 -5.61 -1.22
C ILE A 157 -6.84 -6.92 -1.67
N VAL A 158 -6.60 -7.33 -2.91
CA VAL A 158 -7.07 -8.64 -3.43
C VAL A 158 -5.86 -9.51 -3.73
N ILE A 159 -5.62 -10.50 -2.87
CA ILE A 159 -4.43 -11.35 -2.93
C ILE A 159 -4.71 -12.53 -3.83
N CYS A 160 -3.96 -12.65 -4.93
CA CYS A 160 -4.25 -13.61 -5.99
C CYS A 160 -3.12 -14.62 -6.16
N THR A 161 -3.39 -15.92 -6.06
CA THR A 161 -2.34 -16.96 -6.10
C THR A 161 -2.74 -18.25 -6.81
N PRO A 162 -1.83 -18.90 -7.57
CA PRO A 162 -1.94 -20.31 -7.80
C PRO A 162 -1.54 -21.06 -6.51
N THR A 163 -1.99 -22.30 -6.39
CA THR A 163 -1.51 -23.19 -5.32
C THR A 163 -0.20 -23.84 -5.75
N VAL A 164 0.83 -23.74 -4.92
CA VAL A 164 2.12 -24.43 -5.09
C VAL A 164 2.30 -25.40 -3.93
N HIS A 165 2.50 -26.68 -4.26
CA HIS A 165 2.44 -27.80 -3.32
C HIS A 165 1.09 -27.86 -2.57
N VAL A 166 0.98 -27.16 -1.43
CA VAL A 166 -0.23 -27.10 -0.60
C VAL A 166 -0.62 -25.64 -0.30
N GLY A 167 0.27 -24.67 -0.51
CA GLY A 167 0.10 -23.28 -0.08
C GLY A 167 0.02 -22.29 -1.23
N PRO A 168 0.06 -20.97 -0.94
CA PRO A 168 0.17 -19.95 -1.96
C PRO A 168 1.57 -20.00 -2.61
N HIS A 169 1.71 -19.33 -3.76
CA HIS A 169 3.00 -19.17 -4.41
C HIS A 169 3.96 -18.37 -3.49
N PRO A 170 5.27 -18.72 -3.43
CA PRO A 170 6.23 -18.02 -2.57
C PRO A 170 6.27 -16.50 -2.74
N SER A 171 6.19 -16.00 -3.98
CA SER A 171 6.12 -14.55 -4.23
C SER A 171 4.88 -13.89 -3.63
N VAL A 172 3.72 -14.57 -3.67
CA VAL A 172 2.49 -14.06 -3.03
C VAL A 172 2.63 -14.12 -1.52
N PHE A 173 3.20 -15.19 -0.97
CA PHE A 173 3.48 -15.30 0.46
C PHE A 173 4.34 -14.12 0.94
N SER A 174 5.44 -13.82 0.23
CA SER A 174 6.34 -12.71 0.55
C SER A 174 5.64 -11.35 0.44
N ALA A 175 4.90 -11.09 -0.65
CA ALA A 175 4.15 -9.84 -0.83
C ALA A 175 3.05 -9.66 0.24
N THR A 176 2.36 -10.74 0.61
CA THR A 176 1.34 -10.74 1.67
C THR A 176 1.97 -10.45 3.03
N HIS A 177 3.11 -11.11 3.33
CA HIS A 177 3.85 -10.88 4.55
C HIS A 177 4.33 -9.43 4.66
N LEU A 178 4.85 -8.88 3.55
CA LEU A 178 5.25 -7.47 3.49
C LEU A 178 4.06 -6.54 3.76
N ALA A 179 2.93 -6.72 3.09
CA ALA A 179 1.74 -5.90 3.34
C ALA A 179 1.35 -5.94 4.83
N ASN A 180 1.36 -7.12 5.45
CA ASN A 180 1.09 -7.28 6.87
C ASN A 180 2.12 -6.58 7.78
N ALA A 181 3.40 -6.57 7.40
CA ALA A 181 4.46 -5.87 8.13
C ALA A 181 4.33 -4.35 8.01
N LEU A 182 3.96 -3.84 6.82
CA LEU A 182 3.78 -2.42 6.53
C LEU A 182 2.57 -1.81 7.24
N ARG A 183 1.54 -2.63 7.53
CA ARG A 183 0.30 -2.21 8.19
C ARG A 183 -0.38 -1.02 7.50
N PRO A 184 -0.62 -1.10 6.18
CA PRO A 184 -1.37 -0.07 5.47
C PRO A 184 -2.76 0.12 6.06
N LYS A 185 -3.35 1.28 5.80
CA LYS A 185 -4.68 1.68 6.30
C LYS A 185 -5.86 1.00 5.58
N LEU A 186 -5.61 -0.16 4.97
CA LEU A 186 -6.60 -1.02 4.32
C LEU A 186 -7.80 -1.25 5.25
N LYS A 187 -9.00 -1.31 4.68
CA LYS A 187 -10.23 -1.67 5.37
C LYS A 187 -10.65 -3.10 5.05
N TYR A 188 -10.34 -3.55 3.83
CA TYR A 188 -10.85 -4.80 3.29
C TYR A 188 -9.76 -5.64 2.64
N ALA A 189 -9.99 -6.96 2.63
CA ALA A 189 -9.20 -7.89 1.83
C ALA A 189 -10.08 -8.93 1.15
N ALA A 190 -9.56 -9.52 0.07
CA ALA A 190 -10.12 -10.72 -0.53
C ALA A 190 -9.00 -11.64 -1.02
N ILE A 191 -9.29 -12.92 -1.17
CA ILE A 191 -8.32 -13.91 -1.64
C ILE A 191 -8.88 -14.61 -2.88
N ILE A 192 -8.10 -14.62 -3.95
CA ILE A 192 -8.45 -15.30 -5.19
C ILE A 192 -7.36 -16.31 -5.50
N GLY A 193 -7.73 -17.45 -6.07
CA GLY A 193 -6.69 -18.38 -6.50
C GLY A 193 -7.16 -19.52 -7.36
N SER A 194 -6.18 -20.21 -7.91
CA SER A 194 -6.41 -21.44 -8.68
C SER A 194 -5.67 -22.62 -8.05
N TYR A 195 -6.23 -23.82 -8.15
CA TYR A 195 -5.64 -25.04 -7.62
C TYR A 195 -5.92 -26.24 -8.52
N GLY A 196 -5.11 -27.30 -8.40
CA GLY A 196 -5.26 -28.54 -9.19
C GLY A 196 -6.05 -29.63 -8.45
N TRP A 197 -5.62 -29.96 -7.22
CA TRP A 197 -6.20 -31.02 -6.40
C TRP A 197 -6.66 -30.47 -5.04
N GLY A 198 -5.72 -30.17 -4.14
CA GLY A 198 -5.97 -29.66 -2.80
C GLY A 198 -5.16 -28.40 -2.54
N THR A 199 -5.68 -27.52 -1.68
CA THR A 199 -5.05 -26.25 -1.35
C THR A 199 -5.38 -25.82 0.08
N LYS A 200 -4.40 -25.20 0.73
CA LYS A 200 -4.50 -24.42 1.96
C LYS A 200 -4.09 -22.96 1.75
N ALA A 201 -4.08 -22.49 0.50
CA ALA A 201 -3.63 -21.14 0.17
C ALA A 201 -4.43 -20.07 0.94
N VAL A 202 -5.75 -20.21 1.03
CA VAL A 202 -6.63 -19.29 1.78
C VAL A 202 -6.30 -19.29 3.27
N GLU A 203 -6.17 -20.47 3.89
CA GLU A 203 -5.82 -20.62 5.30
C GLU A 203 -4.46 -19.96 5.61
N GLN A 204 -3.44 -20.24 4.80
CA GLN A 204 -2.10 -19.71 4.99
C GLN A 204 -2.04 -18.20 4.76
N ILE A 205 -2.67 -17.68 3.70
CA ILE A 205 -2.76 -16.23 3.45
C ILE A 205 -3.50 -15.53 4.59
N SER A 206 -4.61 -16.10 5.07
CA SER A 206 -5.36 -15.51 6.18
C SER A 206 -4.54 -15.48 7.47
N GLY A 207 -3.74 -16.51 7.72
CA GLY A 207 -2.79 -16.55 8.84
C GLY A 207 -1.63 -15.55 8.74
N LEU A 208 -1.35 -15.01 7.55
CA LEU A 208 -0.27 -14.03 7.33
C LEU A 208 -0.68 -12.58 7.58
N ILE A 209 -1.97 -12.27 7.62
CA ILE A 209 -2.47 -10.88 7.64
C ILE A 209 -3.10 -10.38 8.97
N PRO A 210 -2.75 -10.89 10.18
CA PRO A 210 -3.43 -10.47 11.41
C PRO A 210 -3.20 -9.00 11.76
N ASN A 211 -2.11 -8.39 11.31
CA ASN A 211 -1.81 -6.98 11.58
C ASN A 211 -2.54 -6.02 10.64
N LEU A 212 -3.07 -6.51 9.51
CA LEU A 212 -3.86 -5.68 8.60
C LEU A 212 -5.18 -5.23 9.24
N LYS A 213 -5.76 -6.06 10.13
CA LYS A 213 -7.05 -5.77 10.81
C LYS A 213 -8.18 -5.41 9.82
N VAL A 214 -8.20 -6.12 8.70
CA VAL A 214 -9.16 -5.92 7.60
C VAL A 214 -10.34 -6.87 7.72
N GLU A 215 -11.49 -6.46 7.17
CA GLU A 215 -12.60 -7.37 6.91
C GLU A 215 -12.33 -8.17 5.62
N VAL A 216 -12.36 -9.50 5.71
CA VAL A 216 -12.20 -10.36 4.54
C VAL A 216 -13.55 -10.53 3.83
N LEU A 217 -13.70 -9.90 2.67
CA LEU A 217 -14.96 -9.80 1.93
C LEU A 217 -15.35 -11.08 1.19
N GLY A 218 -14.38 -11.93 0.88
CA GLY A 218 -14.63 -13.17 0.18
C GLY A 218 -13.37 -13.90 -0.25
N THR A 219 -13.58 -15.16 -0.63
CA THR A 219 -12.55 -16.04 -1.18
C THR A 219 -13.10 -16.70 -2.44
N VAL A 220 -12.39 -16.63 -3.57
CA VAL A 220 -12.80 -17.26 -4.83
C VAL A 220 -11.71 -18.20 -5.29
N LEU A 221 -11.99 -19.51 -5.28
CA LEU A 221 -11.04 -20.55 -5.67
C LEU A 221 -11.54 -21.31 -6.90
N CYS A 222 -10.73 -21.32 -7.93
CA CYS A 222 -10.99 -22.06 -9.16
C CYS A 222 -10.17 -23.37 -9.21
N LYS A 223 -10.81 -24.49 -9.56
CA LYS A 223 -10.12 -25.76 -9.84
C LYS A 223 -9.74 -25.88 -11.31
N GLY A 224 -8.45 -25.82 -11.62
CA GLY A 224 -7.96 -25.85 -13.00
C GLY A 224 -8.22 -24.53 -13.72
N LEU A 225 -8.93 -24.58 -14.86
CA LEU A 225 -9.29 -23.40 -15.65
C LEU A 225 -10.62 -22.78 -15.16
N PRO A 226 -10.71 -21.43 -15.04
CA PRO A 226 -11.94 -20.74 -14.65
C PRO A 226 -13.14 -21.06 -15.54
N ARG A 227 -14.28 -21.26 -14.89
CA ARG A 227 -15.58 -21.56 -15.52
C ARG A 227 -16.62 -20.50 -15.15
N ALA A 228 -17.80 -20.58 -15.75
CA ALA A 228 -18.90 -19.63 -15.55
C ALA A 228 -19.21 -19.36 -14.06
N ALA A 229 -19.18 -20.39 -13.20
CA ALA A 229 -19.42 -20.23 -11.77
C ALA A 229 -18.31 -19.42 -11.06
N ASP A 230 -17.04 -19.56 -11.50
CA ASP A 230 -15.93 -18.79 -10.95
C ASP A 230 -16.06 -17.32 -11.33
N PHE A 231 -16.46 -17.02 -12.57
CA PHE A 231 -16.70 -15.65 -13.02
C PHE A 231 -17.88 -14.99 -12.29
N SER A 232 -18.99 -15.72 -12.09
CA SER A 232 -20.12 -15.24 -11.29
C SER A 232 -19.69 -14.90 -9.86
N ALA A 233 -18.83 -15.72 -9.24
CA ALA A 233 -18.31 -15.45 -7.90
C ALA A 233 -17.38 -14.21 -7.86
N LEU A 234 -16.66 -13.91 -8.95
CA LEU A 234 -15.87 -12.67 -9.08
C LEU A 234 -16.76 -11.44 -9.24
N ASP A 235 -17.91 -11.55 -9.91
CA ASP A 235 -18.89 -10.46 -10.01
C ASP A 235 -19.54 -10.19 -8.66
N ASP A 236 -19.92 -11.23 -7.91
CA ASP A 236 -20.43 -11.09 -6.54
C ASP A 236 -19.41 -10.42 -5.61
N LEU A 237 -18.12 -10.78 -5.75
CA LEU A 237 -17.04 -10.13 -5.01
C LEU A 237 -16.90 -8.65 -5.41
N SER A 238 -17.01 -8.34 -6.69
CA SER A 238 -16.93 -6.96 -7.20
C SER A 238 -18.07 -6.08 -6.68
N GLU A 239 -19.30 -6.60 -6.61
CA GLU A 239 -20.43 -5.91 -5.99
C GLU A 239 -20.21 -5.66 -4.49
N LYS A 240 -19.71 -6.66 -3.75
CA LYS A 240 -19.38 -6.48 -2.33
C LYS A 240 -18.32 -5.41 -2.11
N ILE A 241 -17.26 -5.40 -2.93
CA ILE A 241 -16.22 -4.37 -2.85
C ILE A 241 -16.83 -2.99 -3.12
N LYS A 242 -17.67 -2.85 -4.16
CA LYS A 242 -18.37 -1.60 -4.48
C LYS A 242 -19.25 -1.12 -3.32
N GLU A 243 -20.06 -2.01 -2.74
CA GLU A 243 -20.92 -1.67 -1.60
C GLU A 243 -20.10 -1.14 -0.43
N LYS A 244 -18.99 -1.80 -0.11
CA LYS A 244 -18.08 -1.39 0.96
C LYS A 244 -17.37 -0.07 0.63
N HIS A 245 -16.94 0.10 -0.62
CA HIS A 245 -16.29 1.31 -1.10
C HIS A 245 -17.21 2.54 -1.14
N SER A 246 -18.54 2.35 -1.21
CA SER A 246 -19.49 3.45 -1.11
C SER A 246 -19.65 4.04 0.29
N ARG A 247 -19.07 3.39 1.32
CA ARG A 247 -19.21 3.75 2.75
C ARG A 247 -17.92 4.33 3.36
N ILE A 248 -16.85 4.44 2.57
CA ILE A 248 -15.56 4.98 2.99
C ILE A 248 -15.46 6.46 2.63
#